data_AF-A0A1I0S9B4-F1
#
_entry.id   AF-A0A1I0S9B4-F1
#
_cell.length_a   1.000
_cell.length_b   1.000
_cell.length_c   1.000
_cell.angle_alpha   90.00
_cell.angle_beta   90.00
_cell.angle_gamma   90.00
#
_symmetry.space_group_name_H-M   'P 1'
#
loop_
_entity.id
_entity.type
_entity.pdbx_description
1 polymer ?
#
loop_
_entity_poly.entity_id
_entity_poly.type
_entity_poly.pdbx_seq_one_letter_code
_entity_poly.pdbx_strand_id
1 'polypeptide(L)'
;MKNSSRQELKEAAKNHKTTMGVLSVKNTINGQRYIEGSLNLESLVNRIKFLLNSRQFTQQQLQNDWIQYGEQAFTFETLQVIPIQENRFTNYRQEVAKAEKAAIAQYNAPQELYND
;
A
#
# COMPACT_ATOMS: atom_id res chain seq x y z
N MET A 1 -29.66 1.38 -8.94
CA MET A 1 -28.52 2.14 -9.49
C MET A 1 -27.92 2.96 -8.35
N LYS A 2 -26.69 2.67 -7.93
CA LYS A 2 -25.94 3.55 -7.01
C LYS A 2 -24.48 3.57 -7.46
N ASN A 3 -24.27 4.17 -8.64
CA ASN A 3 -22.95 4.43 -9.22
C ASN A 3 -22.42 5.75 -8.64
N SER A 4 -22.03 5.73 -7.38
CA SER A 4 -21.27 6.81 -6.74
C SER A 4 -20.00 6.14 -6.24
N SER A 5 -18.91 6.09 -7.02
CA SER A 5 -17.74 6.92 -6.67
C SER A 5 -16.58 6.78 -7.68
N ARG A 6 -16.82 6.37 -8.93
CA ARG A 6 -15.75 6.30 -9.96
C ARG A 6 -15.26 7.67 -10.44
N GLN A 7 -16.03 8.74 -10.22
CA GLN A 7 -15.70 10.10 -10.66
C GLN A 7 -14.95 10.90 -9.57
N GLU A 8 -15.33 10.78 -8.30
CA GLU A 8 -14.64 11.44 -7.18
C GLU A 8 -13.20 10.91 -6.98
N LEU A 9 -12.98 9.61 -7.22
CA LEU A 9 -11.64 9.00 -7.16
C LEU A 9 -10.67 9.55 -8.22
N LYS A 10 -11.18 10.13 -9.33
CA LYS A 10 -10.35 10.68 -10.42
C LYS A 10 -10.01 12.16 -10.24
N GLU A 11 -10.81 12.91 -9.48
CA GLU A 11 -10.56 14.33 -9.24
C GLU A 11 -9.49 14.57 -8.17
N ALA A 12 -9.33 13.64 -7.22
CA ALA A 12 -8.20 13.65 -6.28
C ALA A 12 -6.85 13.58 -7.01
N ALA A 13 -6.74 12.72 -8.03
CA ALA A 13 -5.52 12.43 -8.80
C ALA A 13 -4.78 13.66 -9.37
N LYS A 14 -5.47 14.79 -9.57
CA LYS A 14 -4.93 15.96 -10.29
C LYS A 14 -4.10 16.93 -9.44
N ASN A 15 -4.12 16.83 -8.11
CA ASN A 15 -3.47 17.79 -7.20
C ASN A 15 -2.39 17.19 -6.28
N HIS A 16 -1.98 15.93 -6.49
CA HIS A 16 -1.16 15.23 -5.50
C HIS A 16 0.29 15.69 -5.47
N LYS A 17 0.63 16.42 -4.40
CA LYS A 17 1.99 16.41 -3.85
C LYS A 17 2.38 14.94 -3.64
N THR A 18 3.54 14.54 -4.19
CA THR A 18 4.09 13.20 -3.99
C THR A 18 4.07 12.87 -2.50
N THR A 19 3.26 11.87 -2.13
CA THR A 19 3.10 11.49 -0.72
C THR A 19 4.08 10.37 -0.44
N MET A 20 5.02 10.61 0.47
CA MET A 20 5.94 9.61 1.01
C MET A 20 5.30 8.95 2.23
N GLY A 21 5.59 7.68 2.48
CA GLY A 21 5.03 7.01 3.64
C GLY A 21 5.03 5.48 3.55
N VAL A 22 4.07 4.89 4.25
CA VAL A 22 3.86 3.44 4.34
C VAL A 22 2.48 3.09 3.82
N LEU A 23 2.42 2.14 2.90
CA LEU A 23 1.20 1.60 2.32
C LEU A 23 0.89 0.22 2.92
N SER A 24 -0.39 -0.07 3.10
CA SER A 24 -0.90 -1.41 3.37
C SER A 24 -1.83 -1.86 2.26
N VAL A 25 -1.70 -3.11 1.84
CA VAL A 25 -2.67 -3.82 1.00
C VAL A 25 -3.35 -4.85 1.88
N LYS A 26 -4.61 -4.59 2.25
CA LYS A 26 -5.38 -5.45 3.14
C LYS A 26 -6.36 -6.30 2.34
N ASN A 27 -6.30 -7.60 2.55
CA ASN A 27 -7.35 -8.53 2.14
C ASN A 27 -8.52 -8.45 3.14
N THR A 28 -9.68 -8.05 2.65
CA THR A 28 -10.90 -7.88 3.46
C THR A 28 -11.58 -9.19 3.84
N ILE A 29 -11.23 -10.30 3.16
CA ILE A 29 -11.81 -11.63 3.41
C ILE A 29 -11.15 -12.33 4.58
N ASN A 30 -9.81 -12.33 4.63
CA ASN A 30 -9.04 -13.04 5.65
C ASN A 30 -8.33 -12.11 6.64
N GLY A 31 -8.34 -10.79 6.40
CA GLY A 31 -7.73 -9.80 7.28
C GLY A 31 -6.22 -9.62 7.11
N GLN A 32 -5.55 -10.44 6.28
CA GLN A 32 -4.11 -10.36 6.05
C GLN A 32 -3.73 -9.06 5.32
N ARG A 33 -2.54 -8.56 5.64
CA ARG A 33 -2.00 -7.31 5.11
C ARG A 33 -0.61 -7.51 4.51
N TYR A 34 -0.36 -6.84 3.42
CA TYR A 34 0.98 -6.58 2.93
C TYR A 34 1.33 -5.14 3.26
N ILE A 35 2.53 -4.88 3.78
CA ILE A 35 2.97 -3.54 4.19
C ILE A 35 4.27 -3.22 3.45
N GLU A 36 4.34 -2.05 2.83
CA GLU A 36 5.53 -1.60 2.12
C GLU A 36 5.70 -0.08 2.21
N GLY A 37 6.93 0.36 2.47
CA GLY A 37 7.32 1.77 2.48
C GLY A 37 7.67 2.31 1.09
N SER A 38 7.30 3.55 0.77
CA SER A 38 7.73 4.21 -0.46
C SER A 38 7.87 5.73 -0.34
N LEU A 39 8.77 6.29 -1.15
CA LEU A 39 8.88 7.73 -1.38
C LEU A 39 7.77 8.27 -2.31
N ASN A 40 7.01 7.39 -2.95
CA ASN A 40 5.86 7.76 -3.76
C ASN A 40 4.80 6.67 -3.61
N LEU A 41 3.83 6.92 -2.73
CA LEU A 41 2.74 5.99 -2.46
C LEU A 41 1.85 5.75 -3.67
N GLU A 42 1.65 6.76 -4.53
CA GLU A 42 0.84 6.61 -5.74
C GLU A 42 1.51 5.67 -6.75
N SER A 43 2.81 5.88 -7.00
CA SER A 43 3.59 4.96 -7.84
C SER A 43 3.64 3.56 -7.24
N LEU A 44 3.69 3.44 -5.91
CA LEU A 44 3.67 2.15 -5.23
C LEU A 44 2.36 1.40 -5.45
N VAL A 45 1.21 2.06 -5.27
CA VAL A 45 -0.12 1.49 -5.51
C VAL A 45 -0.22 0.97 -6.95
N ASN A 46 0.16 1.78 -7.94
CA ASN A 46 0.11 1.40 -9.35
C ASN A 46 1.03 0.21 -9.64
N ARG A 47 2.24 0.18 -9.07
CA ARG A 47 3.19 -0.92 -9.24
C ARG A 47 2.63 -2.22 -8.66
N ILE A 48 2.17 -2.21 -7.42
CA ILE A 48 1.64 -3.41 -6.75
C ILE A 48 0.44 -3.95 -7.53
N LYS A 49 -0.51 -3.09 -7.87
CA LYS A 49 -1.70 -3.49 -8.64
C LYS A 49 -1.35 -4.04 -10.02
N PHE A 50 -0.39 -3.43 -10.73
CA PHE A 50 0.07 -3.93 -12.02
C PHE A 50 0.69 -5.32 -11.89
N LEU A 51 1.60 -5.52 -10.93
CA LEU A 51 2.27 -6.80 -10.70
C LEU A 51 1.30 -7.91 -10.26
N LEU A 52 0.34 -7.60 -9.39
CA LEU A 52 -0.69 -8.57 -8.98
C LEU A 52 -1.59 -8.99 -10.14
N ASN A 53 -1.98 -8.04 -10.99
CA ASN A 53 -2.78 -8.30 -12.18
C ASN A 53 -1.99 -9.05 -13.27
N SER A 54 -0.69 -8.81 -13.39
CA SER A 54 0.19 -9.53 -14.32
C SER A 54 0.69 -10.87 -13.78
N ARG A 55 0.32 -11.23 -12.54
CA ARG A 55 0.77 -12.45 -11.83
C ARG A 55 2.28 -12.52 -11.61
N GLN A 56 2.92 -11.36 -11.42
CA GLN A 56 4.36 -11.21 -11.25
C GLN A 56 4.72 -10.64 -9.87
N PHE A 57 3.77 -10.62 -8.93
CA PHE A 57 4.05 -10.14 -7.58
C PHE A 57 4.91 -11.15 -6.82
N THR A 58 5.89 -10.66 -6.06
CA THR A 58 6.89 -11.52 -5.39
C THR A 58 6.29 -12.31 -4.22
N GLN A 59 5.37 -11.71 -3.46
CA GLN A 59 4.66 -12.41 -2.38
C GLN A 59 3.67 -13.41 -2.97
N GLN A 60 4.03 -14.70 -2.97
CA GLN A 60 3.22 -15.76 -3.56
C GLN A 60 1.86 -15.90 -2.86
N GLN A 61 1.82 -15.77 -1.54
CA GLN A 61 0.57 -15.89 -0.79
C GLN A 61 -0.42 -14.75 -1.13
N LEU A 62 0.07 -13.51 -1.20
CA LEU A 62 -0.74 -12.37 -1.66
C LEU A 62 -1.20 -12.57 -3.10
N GLN A 63 -0.31 -13.04 -3.98
CA GLN A 63 -0.64 -13.30 -5.38
C GLN A 63 -1.73 -14.36 -5.54
N ASN A 64 -1.66 -15.44 -4.76
CA ASN A 64 -2.66 -16.51 -4.77
C ASN A 64 -4.01 -16.00 -4.25
N ASP A 65 -4.01 -15.26 -3.14
CA ASP A 65 -5.22 -14.64 -2.61
C ASP A 65 -5.82 -13.63 -3.59
N TRP A 66 -4.98 -12.85 -4.30
CA TRP A 66 -5.43 -11.91 -5.32
C TRP A 66 -6.12 -12.63 -6.49
N ILE A 67 -5.57 -13.76 -6.93
CA ILE A 67 -6.19 -14.59 -7.98
C ILE A 67 -7.49 -15.22 -7.47
N GLN A 68 -7.52 -15.67 -6.21
CA GLN A 68 -8.66 -16.38 -5.63
C GLN A 68 -9.84 -15.47 -5.32
N TYR A 69 -9.60 -14.33 -4.66
CA TYR A 69 -10.66 -13.44 -4.18
C TYR A 69 -10.92 -12.25 -5.12
N GLY A 70 -9.97 -11.96 -6.03
CA GLY A 70 -10.04 -10.86 -6.99
C GLY A 70 -9.72 -9.50 -6.36
N GLU A 71 -9.38 -8.53 -7.21
CA GLU A 71 -8.99 -7.16 -6.81
C GLU A 71 -9.97 -6.50 -5.82
N GLN A 72 -11.27 -6.74 -5.99
CA GLN A 72 -12.33 -6.16 -5.15
C GLN A 72 -12.28 -6.60 -3.69
N ALA A 73 -11.59 -7.70 -3.38
CA ALA A 73 -11.36 -8.16 -2.01
C ALA A 73 -10.23 -7.40 -1.30
N PHE A 74 -9.51 -6.52 -2.00
CA PHE A 74 -8.34 -5.83 -1.48
C PHE A 74 -8.55 -4.32 -1.37
N THR A 75 -7.97 -3.76 -0.32
CA THR A 75 -8.02 -2.32 -0.03
C THR A 75 -6.60 -1.80 0.13
N PHE A 76 -6.30 -0.68 -0.53
CA PHE A 76 -5.03 0.02 -0.42
C PHE A 76 -5.19 1.17 0.58
N GLU A 77 -4.47 1.09 1.70
CA GLU A 77 -4.59 2.01 2.82
C GLU A 77 -3.22 2.65 3.11
N THR A 78 -3.16 3.97 3.28
CA THR A 78 -1.94 4.62 3.77
C THR A 78 -1.90 4.53 5.29
N LEU A 79 -0.94 3.78 5.84
CA LEU A 79 -0.77 3.63 7.28
C LEU A 79 -0.07 4.84 7.91
N GLN A 80 0.91 5.41 7.21
CA GLN A 80 1.68 6.54 7.69
C GLN A 80 2.10 7.44 6.54
N VAL A 81 1.96 8.75 6.72
CA VAL A 81 2.46 9.77 5.79
C VAL A 81 3.68 10.43 6.38
N ILE A 82 4.74 10.57 5.58
CA ILE A 82 5.96 11.28 5.93
C ILE A 82 5.94 12.64 5.24
N PRO A 83 5.78 13.74 5.99
CA PRO A 83 5.76 15.07 5.41
C PRO A 83 7.14 15.47 4.90
N ILE A 84 7.17 16.21 3.80
CA ILE A 84 8.39 16.86 3.31
C ILE A 84 8.79 17.91 4.35
N GLN A 85 10.01 17.78 4.87
CA GLN A 85 10.64 18.75 5.74
C GLN A 85 11.42 19.76 4.90
N GLU A 86 11.47 21.02 5.34
CA GLU A 86 12.26 22.07 4.68
C GLU A 86 13.78 21.81 4.79
N ASN A 87 14.19 20.95 5.71
CA ASN A 87 15.58 20.56 5.89
C ASN A 87 16.05 19.64 4.74
N ARG A 88 17.01 20.13 3.94
CA ARG A 88 17.57 19.42 2.78
C ARG A 88 18.44 18.21 3.15
N PHE A 89 18.77 18.02 4.43
CA PHE A 89 19.59 16.90 4.90
C PHE A 89 18.77 15.69 5.38
N THR A 90 17.44 15.76 5.34
CA THR A 90 16.59 14.66 5.78
C THR A 90 16.70 13.48 4.83
N ASN A 91 17.15 12.33 5.36
CA ASN A 91 17.18 11.08 4.61
C ASN A 91 15.80 10.42 4.62
N TYR A 92 14.94 10.81 3.68
CA TYR A 92 13.58 10.28 3.58
C TYR A 92 13.51 8.76 3.41
N ARG A 93 14.53 8.12 2.80
CA ARG A 93 14.58 6.65 2.69
C ARG A 93 14.69 6.00 4.05
N GLN A 94 15.51 6.56 4.95
CA GLN A 94 15.64 6.06 6.32
C GLN A 94 14.36 6.29 7.12
N GLU A 95 13.70 7.43 6.96
CA GLU A 95 12.44 7.72 7.65
C GLU A 95 11.32 6.79 7.18
N VAL A 96 11.21 6.53 5.86
CA VAL A 96 10.28 5.53 5.31
C VAL A 96 10.58 4.14 5.86
N ALA A 97 11.84 3.71 5.88
CA ALA A 97 12.21 2.39 6.38
C ALA A 97 11.93 2.23 7.89
N LYS A 98 12.09 3.29 8.70
CA LYS A 98 11.72 3.28 10.12
C LYS A 98 10.20 3.17 10.29
N ALA A 99 9.45 3.96 9.54
CA ALA A 99 7.99 3.94 9.53
C ALA A 99 7.45 2.57 9.13
N GLU A 100 8.02 1.96 8.08
CA GLU A 100 7.69 0.62 7.60
C GLU A 100 7.92 -0.44 8.69
N LYS A 101 9.10 -0.44 9.32
CA LYS A 101 9.40 -1.37 10.41
C LYS A 101 8.46 -1.20 11.60
N ALA A 102 8.12 0.04 11.96
CA ALA A 102 7.18 0.33 13.04
C ALA A 102 5.77 -0.19 12.70
N ALA A 103 5.31 0.01 11.46
CA ALA A 103 4.04 -0.52 10.98
C ALA A 103 4.03 -2.05 10.98
N ILE A 104 5.07 -2.71 10.47
CA ILE A 104 5.18 -4.18 10.50
C ILE A 104 5.14 -4.68 11.94
N ALA A 105 5.88 -4.05 12.87
CA ALA A 105 5.88 -4.42 14.28
C ALA A 105 4.50 -4.27 14.94
N GLN A 106 3.71 -3.28 14.53
CA GLN A 106 2.35 -3.07 15.02
C GLN A 106 1.39 -4.20 14.59
N TYR A 107 1.60 -4.79 13.42
CA TYR A 107 0.75 -5.85 12.84
C TYR A 107 1.42 -7.24 12.85
N ASN A 108 2.45 -7.44 13.67
CA ASN A 108 3.28 -8.65 13.64
C ASN A 108 2.64 -9.90 14.25
N ALA A 109 1.30 -9.96 14.34
CA ALA A 109 0.61 -11.17 14.75
C ALA A 109 0.65 -12.19 13.60
N PRO A 110 0.82 -13.51 13.87
CA PRO A 110 1.03 -14.55 12.85
C PRO A 110 -0.05 -14.68 11.76
N GLN A 111 -1.19 -14.00 11.90
CA GLN A 111 -2.34 -14.04 10.98
C GLN A 111 -2.60 -12.70 10.29
N GLU A 112 -1.80 -11.67 10.57
CA GLU A 112 -2.07 -10.31 10.11
C GLU A 112 -1.20 -9.87 8.94
N LEU A 113 -0.07 -10.56 8.66
CA LEU A 113 0.84 -10.21 7.57
C LEU A 113 1.02 -11.35 6.57
N TYR A 114 1.07 -10.98 5.29
CA TYR A 114 1.58 -11.85 4.24
C TYR A 114 3.09 -12.03 4.44
N ASN A 115 3.48 -13.20 4.93
CA ASN A 115 4.88 -13.56 5.10
C ASN A 115 5.39 -14.28 3.83
N ASP A 116 6.69 -14.15 3.57
CA ASP A 116 7.44 -15.00 2.63
C ASP A 116 7.95 -16.26 3.35
#